data_AF-A0A959ITG0-F1
#
_entry.id   AF-A0A959ITG0-F1
#
_cell.length_a   1.000
_cell.length_b   1.000
_cell.length_c   1.000
_cell.angle_alpha   90.00
_cell.angle_beta   90.00
_cell.angle_gamma   90.00
#
_symmetry.space_group_name_H-M   'P 1'
#
loop_
_entity.id
_entity.type
_entity.pdbx_description
1 polymer ?
#
loop_
_entity_poly.entity_id
_entity_poly.type
_entity_poly.pdbx_seq_one_letter_code
_entity_poly.pdbx_strand_id
1 'polypeptide(L)'
;IKVVADGRYLHHDGLGDKLLSTRYQPNDDYTRFYLEPESDGSYRIKVKATNTYLHENGLGDKLLSTRHQVNDDFTRFRLVR
;
A
#
# COMPACT_ATOMS: atom_id res chain seq x y z
N ILE A 1 -5.13 -5.78 -4.99
CA ILE A 1 -5.70 -4.59 -5.69
C ILE A 1 -5.26 -4.66 -7.14
N LYS A 2 -6.15 -4.40 -8.12
CA LYS A 2 -5.86 -4.50 -9.56
C LYS A 2 -6.36 -3.27 -10.30
N VAL A 3 -5.64 -2.91 -11.36
CA VAL A 3 -6.11 -1.96 -12.36
C VAL A 3 -7.15 -2.66 -13.24
N VAL A 4 -8.32 -2.06 -13.39
CA VAL A 4 -9.44 -2.65 -14.16
C VAL A 4 -9.12 -2.69 -15.66
N ALA A 5 -8.45 -1.66 -16.19
CA ALA A 5 -8.20 -1.50 -17.62
C ALA A 5 -7.27 -2.57 -18.21
N ASP A 6 -6.25 -3.02 -17.47
CA ASP A 6 -5.21 -3.93 -17.96
C ASP A 6 -4.96 -5.14 -17.05
N GLY A 7 -5.71 -5.26 -15.95
CA GLY A 7 -5.60 -6.37 -15.01
C GLY A 7 -4.33 -6.38 -14.16
N ARG A 8 -3.45 -5.38 -14.26
CA ARG A 8 -2.19 -5.34 -13.52
C ARG A 8 -2.44 -5.22 -12.01
N TYR A 9 -1.71 -6.01 -11.25
CA TYR A 9 -1.68 -5.91 -9.79
C TYR A 9 -0.92 -4.67 -9.36
N LEU A 10 -1.44 -4.02 -8.31
CA LEU A 10 -0.63 -3.14 -7.49
C LEU A 10 0.43 -4.00 -6.77
N HIS A 11 1.69 -3.57 -6.84
CA HIS A 11 2.85 -4.30 -6.33
C HIS A 11 3.69 -3.38 -5.43
N HIS A 12 4.16 -3.92 -4.31
CA HIS A 12 5.11 -3.28 -3.40
C HIS A 12 6.55 -3.73 -3.70
N ASP A 13 7.43 -2.79 -4.06
CA ASP A 13 8.83 -3.11 -4.34
C ASP A 13 9.69 -3.17 -3.06
N GLY A 14 9.40 -4.16 -2.20
CA GLY A 14 9.92 -4.18 -0.83
C GLY A 14 11.42 -4.36 -0.66
N LEU A 15 12.09 -4.99 -1.64
CA LEU A 15 13.55 -5.11 -1.69
C LEU A 15 14.23 -3.97 -2.45
N GLY A 16 13.46 -3.16 -3.19
CA GLY A 16 13.94 -2.02 -3.95
C GLY A 16 13.56 -0.69 -3.31
N ASP A 17 12.84 0.13 -4.05
CA ASP A 17 12.55 1.51 -3.65
C ASP A 17 11.40 1.64 -2.63
N LYS A 18 10.76 0.52 -2.26
CA LYS A 18 9.64 0.41 -1.31
C LYS A 18 8.39 1.17 -1.74
N LEU A 19 8.28 1.55 -3.02
CA LEU A 19 7.10 2.20 -3.57
C LEU A 19 6.02 1.18 -3.96
N LEU A 20 4.80 1.68 -4.04
CA LEU A 20 3.71 0.99 -4.72
C LEU A 20 3.65 1.40 -6.18
N SER A 21 3.63 0.41 -7.07
CA SER A 21 3.52 0.64 -8.51
C SER A 21 2.98 -0.60 -9.21
N THR A 22 2.76 -0.51 -10.52
CA THR A 22 2.40 -1.66 -11.38
C THR A 22 3.59 -2.14 -12.24
N ARG A 23 4.81 -1.64 -11.98
CA ARG A 23 6.02 -1.91 -12.78
C ARG A 23 6.38 -3.40 -12.81
N TYR A 24 6.16 -4.10 -11.70
CA TYR A 24 6.42 -5.53 -11.55
C TYR A 24 5.10 -6.27 -11.36
N GLN A 25 4.99 -7.45 -11.98
CA GLN A 25 3.77 -8.27 -11.98
C GLN A 25 4.03 -9.72 -11.53
N PRO A 26 4.75 -9.97 -10.42
CA PRO A 26 4.89 -11.32 -9.89
C PRO A 26 3.56 -11.80 -9.29
N ASN A 27 3.37 -13.11 -9.22
CA ASN A 27 2.26 -13.70 -8.48
C ASN A 27 2.73 -14.14 -7.08
N ASP A 28 3.01 -13.16 -6.22
CA ASP A 28 3.53 -13.40 -4.87
C ASP A 28 2.85 -12.49 -3.82
N ASP A 29 3.35 -12.57 -2.59
CA ASP A 29 2.81 -11.83 -1.45
C ASP A 29 3.10 -10.31 -1.50
N TYR A 30 3.97 -9.82 -2.40
CA TYR A 30 4.15 -8.38 -2.64
C TYR A 30 3.00 -7.76 -3.46
N THR A 31 2.13 -8.59 -4.03
CA THR A 31 0.87 -8.18 -4.69
C THR A 31 -0.38 -8.44 -3.85
N ARG A 32 -0.21 -8.77 -2.57
CA ARG A 32 -1.29 -9.13 -1.64
C ARG A 32 -1.28 -8.18 -0.44
N PHE A 33 -2.46 -7.76 -0.03
CA PHE A 33 -2.64 -6.74 1.01
C PHE A 33 -3.74 -7.18 1.97
N TYR A 34 -3.52 -6.94 3.27
CA TYR A 34 -4.59 -6.95 4.25
C TYR A 34 -5.21 -5.56 4.35
N LEU A 35 -6.54 -5.52 4.41
CA LEU A 35 -7.31 -4.31 4.69
C LEU A 35 -7.79 -4.42 6.13
N GLU A 36 -7.14 -3.71 7.03
CA GLU A 36 -7.43 -3.75 8.47
C GLU A 36 -8.35 -2.57 8.81
N PRO A 37 -9.61 -2.83 9.20
CA PRO A 37 -10.56 -1.77 9.51
C PRO A 37 -10.24 -1.10 10.85
N GLU A 38 -10.44 0.21 10.91
CA GLU A 38 -10.34 1.03 12.11
C GLU A 38 -11.73 1.45 12.62
N SER A 39 -11.82 1.89 13.87
CA SER A 39 -13.10 2.25 14.52
C SER A 39 -13.83 3.44 13.89
N ASP A 40 -13.11 4.30 13.16
CA ASP A 40 -13.68 5.46 12.46
C ASP A 40 -14.05 5.19 10.99
N GLY A 41 -14.00 3.91 10.57
CA GLY A 41 -14.29 3.48 9.21
C GLY A 41 -13.15 3.72 8.21
N SER A 42 -11.98 4.20 8.66
CA SER A 42 -10.76 4.13 7.85
C SER A 42 -10.18 2.70 7.84
N TYR A 43 -9.24 2.46 6.94
CA TYR A 43 -8.50 1.22 6.83
C TYR A 43 -7.01 1.51 6.87
N ARG A 44 -6.26 0.65 7.55
CA ARG A 44 -4.83 0.49 7.27
C ARG A 44 -4.65 -0.59 6.22
N ILE A 45 -3.72 -0.35 5.31
CA ILE A 45 -3.40 -1.30 4.24
C ILE A 45 -2.03 -1.89 4.53
N LYS A 46 -1.96 -3.19 4.82
CA LYS A 46 -0.70 -3.87 5.16
C LYS A 46 -0.24 -4.75 4.01
N VAL A 47 1.02 -4.64 3.62
CA VAL A 47 1.64 -5.53 2.62
C VAL A 47 1.83 -6.91 3.24
N LYS A 48 1.31 -7.97 2.60
CA LYS A 48 1.36 -9.33 3.15
C LYS A 48 2.79 -9.85 3.30
N ALA A 49 3.66 -9.58 2.33
CA ALA A 49 5.04 -10.07 2.34
C ALA A 49 5.88 -9.52 3.51
N THR A 50 5.71 -8.24 3.87
CA THR A 50 6.59 -7.54 4.81
C THR A 50 5.93 -7.18 6.14
N ASN A 51 4.61 -7.32 6.25
CA ASN A 51 3.82 -6.86 7.39
C ASN A 51 3.93 -5.35 7.69
N THR A 52 4.33 -4.54 6.70
CA THR A 52 4.43 -3.09 6.81
C THR A 52 3.19 -2.39 6.25
N TYR A 53 2.80 -1.28 6.86
CA TYR A 53 1.67 -0.50 6.39
C TYR A 53 2.06 0.43 5.25
N LEU A 54 1.13 0.64 4.32
CA LEU A 54 1.22 1.74 3.36
C LEU A 54 1.19 3.07 4.12
N HIS A 55 2.08 3.96 3.74
CA HIS A 55 2.22 5.30 4.29
C HIS A 55 2.32 6.28 3.12
N GLU A 56 1.50 7.32 3.16
CA GLU A 56 1.57 8.45 2.24
C GLU A 56 2.54 9.49 2.79
N ASN A 57 3.60 9.78 2.06
CA ASN A 57 4.60 10.74 2.50
C ASN A 57 4.16 12.20 2.21
N GLY A 58 3.09 12.64 2.87
CA GLY A 58 2.33 13.84 2.50
C GLY A 58 3.08 15.16 2.47
N LEU A 59 3.96 15.38 3.45
CA LEU A 59 4.81 16.60 3.48
C LEU A 59 6.07 16.47 2.61
N GLY A 60 6.32 15.30 2.04
CA GLY A 60 7.47 15.00 1.19
C GLY A 60 7.07 14.83 -0.28
N ASP A 61 7.33 13.63 -0.80
CA ASP A 61 7.14 13.30 -2.22
C ASP A 61 5.70 12.93 -2.59
N LYS A 62 4.81 12.81 -1.60
CA LYS A 62 3.40 12.44 -1.77
C LYS A 62 3.20 11.08 -2.46
N LEU A 63 4.17 10.19 -2.29
CA LEU A 63 4.11 8.83 -2.81
C LEU A 63 3.60 7.86 -1.75
N LEU A 64 2.90 6.83 -2.20
CA LEU A 64 2.55 5.67 -1.38
C LEU A 64 3.73 4.71 -1.32
N SER A 65 4.19 4.44 -0.11
CA SER A 65 5.35 3.58 0.12
C SER A 65 5.27 2.89 1.48
N THR A 66 6.26 2.06 1.80
CA THR A 66 6.48 1.57 3.17
C THR A 66 7.80 2.10 3.75
N ARG A 67 8.30 3.24 3.22
CA ARG A 67 9.57 3.85 3.67
C ARG A 67 9.46 4.40 5.10
N HIS A 68 8.28 4.87 5.46
CA HIS A 68 7.95 5.39 6.78
C HIS A 68 6.98 4.42 7.47
N GLN A 69 7.28 4.03 8.70
CA GLN A 69 6.47 3.10 9.51
C GLN A 69 6.08 3.75 10.84
N VAL A 70 5.77 5.03 10.79
CA VAL A 70 5.18 5.77 11.90
C VAL A 70 3.69 5.47 11.97
N ASN A 71 3.18 5.33 13.18
CA ASN A 71 1.77 5.12 13.43
C ASN A 71 1.06 6.48 13.47
N ASP A 72 0.75 7.02 12.29
CA ASP A 72 0.09 8.30 12.11
C ASP A 72 -1.09 8.20 11.12
N ASP A 73 -1.81 9.31 10.94
CA ASP A 73 -2.96 9.36 10.04
C ASP A 73 -2.59 9.20 8.56
N PHE A 74 -1.32 9.35 8.18
CA PHE A 74 -0.85 9.07 6.81
C PHE A 74 -0.82 7.57 6.47
N THR A 75 -1.08 6.69 7.45
CA THR A 75 -1.31 5.24 7.23
C THR A 75 -2.78 4.86 7.07
N ARG A 76 -3.71 5.82 7.14
CA ARG A 76 -5.15 5.57 7.19
C ARG A 76 -5.83 6.01 5.90
N PHE A 77 -6.56 5.09 5.28
CA PHE A 77 -7.19 5.28 3.98
C PHE A 77 -8.71 5.09 4.08
N ARG A 78 -9.48 5.92 3.38
CA ARG A 78 -10.92 5.68 3.18
C ARG A 78 -11.14 5.07 1.80
N LEU A 79 -11.89 3.97 1.76
CA LEU A 79 -12.35 3.39 0.50
C LEU A 79 -13.64 4.11 0.10
N VAL A 80 -13.51 5.07 -0.80
CA VAL A 80 -14.65 5.86 -1.32
C VAL A 80 -15.25 5.19 -2.56
N ARG A 81 -16.56 5.36 -2.75
CA ARG A 81 -17.28 4.92 -3.96
C ARG A 81 -17.28 6.00 -5.03
#